data_AF-A0A7C9BM23-F1
#
_entry.id   AF-A0A7C9BM23-F1
#
_cell.length_a   1.000
_cell.length_b   1.000
_cell.length_c   1.000
_cell.angle_alpha   90.00
_cell.angle_beta   90.00
_cell.angle_gamma   90.00
#
_symmetry.space_group_name_H-M   'P 1'
#
loop_
_entity.id
_entity.type
_entity.pdbx_description
1 polymer ?
#
loop_
_entity_poly.entity_id
_entity_poly.type
_entity_poly.pdbx_seq_one_letter_code
_entity_poly.pdbx_strand_id
1 'polypeptide(L)'
;MKPNPAQQLYARQCHYDRLHHMKRFHELSALPTLDSDQTRLLHASRAILRGDASGSRSVDLSDSAYLAELDAFEVAENERLSKPYWEPYWSQGSEIGNAQSVEDAMDRYYKHDRLNRPGGTRERLIADRKQELEEKDFACVASHHDSVNGQMVFIRSMGGGLSVWGLPMR
;
A
#
# COMPACT_ATOMS: atom_id res chain seq x y z
N MET A 1 30.64 23.54 5.65
CA MET A 1 31.55 22.90 4.66
C MET A 1 30.70 22.29 3.56
N LYS A 2 31.00 22.54 2.28
CA LYS A 2 30.31 21.86 1.17
C LYS A 2 30.77 20.39 1.13
N PRO A 3 29.88 19.40 0.92
CA PRO A 3 30.27 18.00 0.84
C PRO A 3 31.24 17.78 -0.34
N ASN A 4 32.28 16.98 -0.11
CA ASN A 4 33.24 16.65 -1.16
C ASN A 4 32.63 15.71 -2.22
N PRO A 5 33.24 15.54 -3.41
CA PRO A 5 32.68 14.71 -4.48
C PRO A 5 32.40 13.25 -4.07
N ALA A 6 33.25 12.67 -3.22
CA ALA A 6 33.05 11.30 -2.73
C ALA A 6 31.84 11.19 -1.79
N GLN A 7 31.61 12.19 -0.95
CA GLN A 7 30.43 12.28 -0.09
C GLN A 7 29.14 12.45 -0.89
N GLN A 8 29.17 13.25 -1.96
CA GLN A 8 28.03 13.42 -2.86
C GLN A 8 27.72 12.12 -3.61
N LEU A 9 28.73 11.42 -4.12
CA LEU A 9 28.57 10.13 -4.77
C LEU A 9 28.01 9.08 -3.81
N TYR A 10 28.53 9.02 -2.59
CA TYR A 10 28.05 8.10 -1.57
C TYR A 10 26.59 8.38 -1.20
N ALA A 11 26.23 9.64 -0.98
CA ALA A 11 24.85 10.03 -0.70
C ALA A 11 23.91 9.64 -1.86
N ARG A 12 24.33 9.86 -3.10
CA ARG A 12 23.58 9.44 -4.29
C ARG A 12 23.42 7.93 -4.38
N GLN A 13 24.45 7.15 -4.06
CA GLN A 13 24.37 5.69 -4.00
C GLN A 13 23.36 5.25 -2.94
N CYS A 14 23.45 5.79 -1.71
CA CYS A 14 22.53 5.46 -0.64
C CYS A 14 21.07 5.81 -0.97
N HIS A 15 20.85 6.92 -1.67
CA HIS A 15 19.54 7.34 -2.16
C HIS A 15 18.91 6.27 -3.06
N TYR A 16 19.61 5.92 -4.14
CA TYR A 16 19.09 4.96 -5.11
C TYR A 16 19.02 3.54 -4.58
N ASP A 17 19.98 3.12 -3.74
CA ASP A 17 19.90 1.82 -3.07
C ASP A 17 18.63 1.72 -2.21
N ARG A 18 18.29 2.78 -1.47
CA ARG A 18 17.06 2.84 -0.68
C ARG A 18 15.82 2.75 -1.57
N LEU A 19 15.75 3.52 -2.65
CA LEU A 19 14.63 3.48 -3.60
C LEU A 19 14.47 2.10 -4.23
N HIS A 20 15.57 1.46 -4.63
CA HIS A 20 15.56 0.08 -5.13
C HIS A 20 14.92 -0.89 -4.14
N HIS A 21 15.35 -0.84 -2.87
CA HIS A 21 14.82 -1.72 -1.84
C HIS A 21 13.36 -1.43 -1.51
N MET A 22 12.93 -0.15 -1.53
CA MET A 22 11.52 0.22 -1.40
C MET A 22 10.72 -0.38 -2.55
N LYS A 23 11.09 -0.08 -3.80
CA LYS A 23 10.39 -0.58 -4.98
C LYS A 23 10.28 -2.11 -4.99
N ARG A 24 11.40 -2.81 -4.77
CA ARG A 24 11.42 -4.28 -4.69
C ARG A 24 10.53 -4.82 -3.57
N PHE A 25 10.49 -4.16 -2.42
CA PHE A 25 9.59 -4.53 -1.32
C PHE A 25 8.12 -4.37 -1.75
N HIS A 26 7.76 -3.28 -2.43
CA HIS A 26 6.39 -3.05 -2.92
C HIS A 26 5.97 -4.12 -3.93
N GLU A 27 6.81 -4.39 -4.93
CA GLU A 27 6.54 -5.36 -5.99
C GLU A 27 6.36 -6.77 -5.43
N LEU A 28 7.28 -7.22 -4.58
CA LEU A 28 7.18 -8.55 -3.96
C LEU A 28 6.00 -8.64 -2.98
N SER A 29 5.67 -7.55 -2.26
CA SER A 29 4.51 -7.53 -1.38
C SER A 29 3.17 -7.54 -2.13
N ALA A 30 3.16 -7.21 -3.42
CA ALA A 30 1.98 -7.29 -4.26
C ALA A 30 1.74 -8.71 -4.81
N LEU A 31 2.78 -9.54 -4.94
CA LEU A 31 2.65 -10.88 -5.54
C LEU A 31 1.86 -11.83 -4.63
N PRO A 32 0.78 -12.50 -5.10
CA PRO A 32 -0.08 -13.34 -4.27
C PRO A 32 0.64 -14.57 -3.69
N THR A 33 1.65 -15.07 -4.40
CA THR A 33 2.52 -16.16 -3.96
C THR A 33 3.96 -15.77 -4.26
N LEU A 34 4.88 -16.16 -3.38
CA LEU A 34 6.31 -15.93 -3.50
C LEU A 34 7.02 -17.28 -3.53
N ASP A 35 7.98 -17.43 -4.44
CA ASP A 35 8.94 -18.52 -4.34
C ASP A 35 9.96 -18.26 -3.21
N SER A 36 10.86 -19.23 -2.98
CA SER A 36 11.86 -19.13 -1.92
C SER A 36 12.83 -17.97 -2.11
N ASP A 37 13.22 -17.67 -3.35
CA ASP A 37 14.16 -16.58 -3.65
C ASP A 37 13.49 -15.21 -3.50
N GLN A 38 12.27 -15.08 -3.99
CA GLN A 38 11.45 -13.89 -3.82
C GLN A 38 11.17 -13.61 -2.35
N THR A 39 10.89 -14.65 -1.56
CA THR A 39 10.72 -14.54 -0.10
C THR A 39 11.99 -14.01 0.55
N ARG A 40 13.16 -14.57 0.18
CA ARG A 40 14.47 -14.12 0.68
C ARG A 40 14.74 -12.66 0.30
N LEU A 41 14.47 -12.26 -0.94
CA LEU A 41 14.64 -10.89 -1.42
C LEU A 41 13.73 -9.90 -0.70
N LEU A 42 12.47 -10.28 -0.44
CA LEU A 42 11.53 -9.46 0.32
C LEU A 42 12.05 -9.23 1.75
N HIS A 43 12.47 -10.29 2.45
CA HIS A 43 13.04 -10.18 3.79
C HIS A 43 14.32 -9.34 3.82
N ALA A 44 15.22 -9.53 2.85
CA ALA A 44 16.44 -8.74 2.75
C ALA A 44 16.14 -7.25 2.54
N SER A 45 15.19 -6.92 1.66
CA SER A 45 14.74 -5.52 1.46
C SER A 45 14.18 -4.93 2.74
N ARG A 46 13.33 -5.68 3.45
CA ARG A 46 12.73 -5.25 4.71
C ARG A 46 13.78 -4.95 5.77
N ALA A 47 14.80 -5.81 5.91
CA ALA A 47 15.89 -5.62 6.86
C ALA A 47 16.70 -4.35 6.53
N ILE A 48 17.03 -4.13 5.26
CA ILE A 48 17.76 -2.94 4.82
C ILE A 48 16.96 -1.66 5.08
N LEU A 49 15.66 -1.65 4.74
CA LEU A 49 14.80 -0.49 4.95
C LEU A 49 14.59 -0.14 6.43
N ARG A 50 14.71 -1.12 7.33
CA ARG A 50 14.68 -0.93 8.78
C ARG A 50 16.01 -0.50 9.39
N GLY A 51 17.10 -0.59 8.62
CA GLY A 51 18.46 -0.37 9.12
C GLY A 51 19.07 -1.58 9.81
N ASP A 52 18.43 -2.75 9.73
CA ASP A 52 18.92 -4.01 10.31
C ASP A 52 20.05 -4.64 9.49
N ALA A 53 20.22 -4.22 8.23
CA ALA A 53 21.26 -4.68 7.32
C ALA A 53 21.79 -3.54 6.44
N SER A 54 23.04 -3.63 5.97
CA SER A 54 23.57 -2.67 5.00
C SER A 54 23.04 -2.97 3.60
N GLY A 55 22.47 -1.96 2.95
CA GLY A 55 22.03 -2.03 1.56
C GLY A 55 22.93 -1.21 0.66
N SER A 56 24.23 -1.48 0.64
CA SER A 56 25.17 -0.68 -0.17
C SER A 56 25.46 -1.34 -1.51
N ARG A 57 25.46 -0.53 -2.58
CA ARG A 57 25.85 -0.90 -3.96
C ARG A 57 24.87 -1.88 -4.63
N SER A 58 23.59 -1.72 -4.36
CA SER A 58 22.52 -2.50 -5.00
C SER A 58 22.17 -1.96 -6.39
N VAL A 59 22.50 -0.68 -6.66
CA VAL A 59 22.17 0.01 -7.91
C VAL A 59 23.43 0.45 -8.66
N ASP A 60 23.47 0.20 -9.96
CA ASP A 60 24.46 0.78 -10.88
C ASP A 60 24.08 2.23 -11.22
N LEU A 61 24.87 3.20 -10.76
CA LEU A 61 24.62 4.62 -11.01
C LEU A 61 24.89 5.07 -12.46
N SER A 62 25.43 4.18 -13.30
CA SER A 62 25.58 4.43 -14.74
C SER A 62 24.35 4.03 -15.56
N ASP A 63 23.45 3.22 -14.98
CA ASP A 63 22.22 2.80 -15.63
C ASP A 63 21.14 3.90 -15.57
N SER A 64 21.23 4.86 -16.50
CA SER A 64 20.29 5.99 -16.56
C SER A 64 18.83 5.58 -16.71
N ALA A 65 18.54 4.43 -17.35
CA ALA A 65 17.17 3.98 -17.53
C ALA A 65 16.58 3.50 -16.20
N TYR A 66 17.34 2.71 -15.46
CA TYR A 66 16.90 2.23 -14.14
C TYR A 66 16.82 3.36 -13.11
N LEU A 67 17.75 4.34 -13.15
CA LEU A 67 17.64 5.52 -12.29
C LEU A 67 16.36 6.33 -12.56
N ALA A 68 15.98 6.50 -13.83
CA ALA A 68 14.74 7.20 -14.19
C ALA A 68 13.48 6.45 -13.69
N GLU A 69 13.51 5.12 -13.68
CA GLU A 69 12.45 4.29 -13.10
C GLU A 69 12.33 4.50 -11.57
N LEU A 70 13.47 4.58 -10.87
CA LEU A 70 13.50 4.87 -9.43
C LEU A 70 13.06 6.29 -9.11
N ASP A 71 13.44 7.28 -9.93
CA ASP A 71 12.98 8.67 -9.78
C ASP A 71 11.45 8.76 -9.96
N ALA A 72 10.89 8.08 -10.98
CA ALA A 72 9.44 8.02 -11.18
C ALA A 72 8.71 7.35 -10.01
N PHE A 73 9.29 6.27 -9.47
CA PHE A 73 8.78 5.63 -8.26
C PHE A 73 8.79 6.57 -7.04
N GLU A 74 9.88 7.33 -6.85
CA GLU A 74 9.98 8.31 -5.77
C GLU A 74 8.93 9.43 -5.89
N VAL A 75 8.71 9.95 -7.10
CA VAL A 75 7.66 10.95 -7.35
C VAL A 75 6.29 10.40 -6.96
N ALA A 76 5.94 9.19 -7.39
CA ALA A 76 4.67 8.56 -7.05
C ALA A 76 4.51 8.35 -5.53
N GLU A 77 5.57 7.92 -4.83
CA GLU A 77 5.53 7.78 -3.38
C GLU A 77 5.37 9.11 -2.65
N ASN A 78 6.05 10.16 -3.11
CA ASN A 78 5.94 11.50 -2.53
C ASN A 78 4.54 12.08 -2.74
N GLU A 79 3.94 11.91 -3.92
CA GLU A 79 2.56 12.29 -4.19
C GLU A 79 1.60 11.56 -3.25
N ARG A 80 1.78 10.25 -3.07
CA ARG A 80 0.99 9.43 -2.13
C ARG A 80 1.13 9.91 -0.69
N LEU A 81 2.34 10.18 -0.22
CA LEU A 81 2.64 10.64 1.13
C LEU A 81 2.20 12.09 1.39
N SER A 82 2.06 12.91 0.35
CA SER A 82 1.60 14.29 0.47
C SER A 82 0.11 14.42 0.76
N LYS A 83 -0.68 13.34 0.57
CA LYS A 83 -2.11 13.32 0.84
C LYS A 83 -2.38 13.49 2.35
N PRO A 84 -3.44 14.21 2.76
CA PRO A 84 -3.77 14.44 4.16
C PRO A 84 -4.32 13.20 4.87
N TYR A 85 -4.44 12.09 4.15
CA TYR A 85 -4.93 10.82 4.64
C TYR A 85 -4.00 9.70 4.18
N TRP A 86 -3.98 8.61 4.95
CA TRP A 86 -3.31 7.38 4.53
C TRP A 86 -4.13 6.70 3.43
N GLU A 87 -3.45 6.22 2.40
CA GLU A 87 -4.06 5.36 1.39
C GLU A 87 -3.30 4.04 1.24
N PRO A 88 -4.01 2.94 0.97
CA PRO A 88 -3.39 1.65 0.75
C PRO A 88 -2.61 1.63 -0.57
N TYR A 89 -1.59 0.77 -0.64
CA TYR A 89 -0.95 0.43 -1.91
C TYR A 89 -1.91 -0.43 -2.72
N TRP A 90 -2.65 0.19 -3.63
CA TRP A 90 -3.64 -0.50 -4.47
C TRP A 90 -3.03 -1.63 -5.31
N SER A 91 -1.74 -1.55 -5.63
CA SER A 91 -0.98 -2.64 -6.27
C SER A 91 -0.94 -3.93 -5.45
N GLN A 92 -1.13 -3.86 -4.13
CA GLN A 92 -1.20 -5.02 -3.23
C GLN A 92 -2.63 -5.55 -3.06
N GLY A 93 -3.62 -4.79 -3.52
CA GLY A 93 -5.02 -5.18 -3.48
C GLY A 93 -5.43 -5.94 -4.72
N SER A 94 -6.52 -6.69 -4.60
CA SER A 94 -7.22 -7.29 -5.74
C SER A 94 -8.68 -6.91 -5.68
N GLU A 95 -9.31 -6.70 -6.84
CA GLU A 95 -10.76 -6.55 -6.89
C GLU A 95 -11.41 -7.90 -6.55
N ILE A 96 -12.26 -7.90 -5.52
CA ILE A 96 -12.97 -9.09 -5.00
C ILE A 96 -14.46 -9.05 -5.30
N GLY A 97 -14.92 -8.02 -6.01
CA GLY A 97 -16.30 -7.89 -6.46
C GLY A 97 -16.72 -6.44 -6.66
N ASN A 98 -18.03 -6.26 -6.81
CA ASN A 98 -18.67 -4.95 -6.98
C ASN A 98 -19.85 -4.83 -6.01
N ALA A 99 -20.14 -3.60 -5.59
CA ALA A 99 -21.25 -3.27 -4.71
C ALA A 99 -22.11 -2.16 -5.33
N GLN A 100 -23.41 -2.21 -5.07
CA GLN A 100 -24.36 -1.18 -5.55
C GLN A 100 -24.35 0.06 -4.65
N SER A 101 -23.98 -0.10 -3.38
CA SER A 101 -23.87 0.98 -2.41
C SER A 101 -22.93 0.59 -1.25
N VAL A 102 -22.65 1.54 -0.36
CA VAL A 102 -21.88 1.28 0.87
C VAL A 102 -22.59 0.26 1.76
N GLU A 103 -23.92 0.34 1.85
CA GLU A 103 -24.75 -0.58 2.61
C GLU A 103 -24.64 -2.01 2.10
N ASP A 104 -24.73 -2.19 0.78
CA ASP A 104 -24.57 -3.48 0.11
C ASP A 104 -23.17 -4.06 0.34
N ALA A 105 -22.13 -3.22 0.27
CA ALA A 105 -20.77 -3.66 0.59
C ALA A 105 -20.63 -4.08 2.07
N MET A 106 -21.19 -3.32 3.00
CA MET A 106 -21.20 -3.66 4.42
C MET A 106 -21.95 -4.98 4.68
N ASP A 107 -23.08 -5.21 4.01
CA ASP A 107 -23.85 -6.45 4.16
C ASP A 107 -23.09 -7.70 3.73
N ARG A 108 -22.33 -7.59 2.63
CA ARG A 108 -21.62 -8.73 2.04
C ARG A 108 -20.27 -9.02 2.68
N TYR A 109 -19.54 -7.98 3.05
CA TYR A 109 -18.12 -8.11 3.37
C TYR A 109 -17.77 -7.85 4.84
N TYR A 110 -18.66 -7.23 5.63
CA TYR A 110 -18.46 -6.98 7.06
C TYR A 110 -19.19 -8.03 7.92
N LYS A 111 -18.57 -8.46 9.02
CA LYS A 111 -19.16 -9.42 9.97
C LYS A 111 -20.20 -8.75 10.88
N HIS A 112 -21.47 -9.10 10.70
CA HIS A 112 -22.63 -8.50 11.41
C HIS A 112 -22.61 -8.66 12.93
N ASP A 113 -21.98 -9.71 13.46
CA ASP A 113 -21.87 -9.97 14.91
C ASP A 113 -21.07 -8.88 15.65
N ARG A 114 -20.23 -8.12 14.94
CA ARG A 114 -19.47 -6.99 15.48
C ARG A 114 -20.28 -5.70 15.59
N LEU A 115 -21.33 -5.53 14.78
CA LEU A 115 -22.22 -4.36 14.82
C LEU A 115 -23.08 -4.33 16.09
N ASN A 116 -23.33 -5.49 16.70
CA ASN A 116 -24.19 -5.62 17.88
C ASN A 116 -23.45 -5.41 19.21
N ARG A 117 -22.20 -4.92 19.19
CA ARG A 117 -21.42 -4.64 20.40
C ARG A 117 -21.70 -3.23 20.92
N PRO A 118 -21.56 -2.98 22.24
CA PRO A 118 -21.73 -1.64 22.79
C PRO A 118 -20.85 -0.61 22.08
N GLY A 119 -21.47 0.43 21.51
CA GLY A 119 -20.79 1.50 20.78
C GLY A 119 -20.78 1.37 19.25
N GLY A 120 -21.19 0.23 18.69
CA GLY A 120 -21.36 0.04 17.24
C GLY A 120 -22.77 0.39 16.80
N THR A 121 -22.94 1.35 15.87
CA THR A 121 -24.19 1.55 15.15
C THR A 121 -23.93 1.50 13.65
N ARG A 122 -24.69 0.64 12.95
CA ARG A 122 -24.50 0.39 11.52
C ARG A 122 -24.67 1.65 10.67
N GLU A 123 -25.68 2.47 10.98
CA GLU A 123 -25.98 3.71 10.25
C GLU A 123 -24.83 4.71 10.32
N ARG A 124 -24.23 4.90 11.50
CA ARG A 124 -23.07 5.77 11.69
C ARG A 124 -21.88 5.30 10.85
N LEU A 125 -21.60 4.00 10.89
CA LEU A 125 -20.53 3.39 10.10
C LEU A 125 -20.72 3.58 8.59
N ILE A 126 -21.95 3.47 8.09
CA ILE A 126 -22.26 3.74 6.68
C ILE A 126 -22.08 5.22 6.36
N ALA A 127 -22.58 6.13 7.20
CA ALA A 127 -22.48 7.57 6.99
C ALA A 127 -21.02 8.02 6.92
N ASP A 128 -20.20 7.57 7.88
CA ASP A 128 -18.77 7.86 7.91
C ASP A 128 -18.08 7.40 6.62
N ARG A 129 -18.39 6.18 6.13
CA ARG A 129 -17.81 5.63 4.89
C ARG A 129 -18.27 6.34 3.62
N LYS A 130 -19.51 6.81 3.57
CA LYS A 130 -20.01 7.62 2.45
C LYS A 130 -19.24 8.93 2.36
N GLN A 131 -19.04 9.60 3.49
CA GLN A 131 -18.22 10.80 3.55
C GLN A 131 -16.77 10.52 3.13
N GLU A 132 -16.16 9.42 3.59
CA GLU A 132 -14.80 9.06 3.15
C GLU A 132 -14.71 8.82 1.65
N LEU A 133 -15.71 8.16 1.04
CA LEU A 133 -15.76 7.97 -0.40
C LEU A 133 -15.83 9.29 -1.17
N GLU A 134 -16.59 10.26 -0.67
CA GLU A 134 -16.70 11.59 -1.28
C GLU A 134 -15.40 12.39 -1.15
N GLU A 135 -14.69 12.25 -0.03
CA GLU A 135 -13.46 13.01 0.25
C GLU A 135 -12.20 12.39 -0.36
N LYS A 136 -12.15 11.05 -0.47
CA LYS A 136 -10.92 10.28 -0.74
C LYS A 136 -11.02 9.39 -1.99
N ASP A 137 -12.19 9.28 -2.60
CA ASP A 137 -12.55 8.29 -3.64
C ASP A 137 -12.51 6.82 -3.21
N PHE A 138 -12.30 6.56 -1.90
CA PHE A 138 -12.36 5.22 -1.31
C PHE A 138 -12.76 5.26 0.16
N ALA A 139 -13.27 4.15 0.68
CA ALA A 139 -13.52 3.98 2.11
C ALA A 139 -13.20 2.55 2.58
N CYS A 140 -12.80 2.42 3.85
CA CYS A 140 -12.58 1.12 4.46
C CYS A 140 -13.92 0.51 4.91
N VAL A 141 -14.35 -0.56 4.27
CA VAL A 141 -15.56 -1.31 4.63
C VAL A 141 -15.31 -2.14 5.88
N ALA A 142 -14.23 -2.92 5.89
CA ALA A 142 -13.93 -3.84 6.98
C ALA A 142 -12.42 -3.94 7.22
N SER A 143 -12.03 -3.97 8.50
CA SER A 143 -10.67 -4.34 8.87
C SER A 143 -10.43 -5.83 8.57
N HIS A 144 -9.16 -6.26 8.59
CA HIS A 144 -8.79 -7.68 8.50
C HIS A 144 -9.54 -8.56 9.51
N HIS A 145 -9.79 -8.05 10.72
CA HIS A 145 -10.47 -8.81 11.77
C HIS A 145 -11.98 -8.87 11.59
N ASP A 146 -12.56 -7.82 11.00
CA ASP A 146 -14.01 -7.63 10.89
C ASP A 146 -14.56 -8.06 9.53
N SER A 147 -13.70 -8.38 8.56
CA SER A 147 -14.14 -8.86 7.26
C SER A 147 -14.48 -10.35 7.28
N VAL A 148 -15.40 -10.74 6.40
CA VAL A 148 -15.82 -12.14 6.23
C VAL A 148 -14.68 -13.02 5.73
N ASN A 149 -13.83 -12.49 4.85
CA ASN A 149 -12.73 -13.22 4.21
C ASN A 149 -11.38 -13.10 4.92
N GLY A 150 -11.29 -12.36 6.04
CA GLY A 150 -10.03 -12.12 6.73
C GLY A 150 -9.05 -11.25 5.93
N GLN A 151 -9.55 -10.33 5.10
CA GLN A 151 -8.75 -9.30 4.42
C GLN A 151 -9.21 -7.91 4.85
N MET A 152 -8.39 -6.88 4.70
CA MET A 152 -8.94 -5.52 4.76
C MET A 152 -9.78 -5.30 3.50
N VAL A 153 -11.01 -4.82 3.65
CA VAL A 153 -11.93 -4.61 2.53
C VAL A 153 -12.17 -3.12 2.35
N PHE A 154 -11.97 -2.64 1.14
CA PHE A 154 -12.20 -1.26 0.74
C PHE A 154 -13.22 -1.20 -0.40
N ILE A 155 -13.90 -0.08 -0.49
CA ILE A 155 -14.71 0.29 -1.66
C ILE A 155 -14.07 1.49 -2.33
N ARG A 156 -14.15 1.54 -3.67
CA ARG A 156 -13.64 2.65 -4.49
C ARG A 156 -14.67 3.03 -5.53
N SER A 157 -14.80 4.33 -5.77
CA SER A 157 -15.59 4.85 -6.89
C SER A 157 -14.85 4.61 -8.20
N MET A 158 -15.43 3.81 -9.08
CA MET A 158 -14.97 3.60 -10.46
C MET A 158 -16.09 4.05 -11.40
N GLY A 159 -15.76 4.43 -12.65
CA GLY A 159 -16.69 5.11 -13.58
C GLY A 159 -18.04 4.43 -13.89
N GLY A 160 -18.33 3.24 -13.34
CA GLY A 160 -19.62 2.54 -13.44
C GLY A 160 -20.18 1.98 -12.13
N GLY A 161 -19.64 2.33 -10.96
CA GLY A 161 -20.12 1.83 -9.66
C GLY A 161 -19.04 1.74 -8.57
N LEU A 162 -19.35 1.05 -7.47
CA LEU A 162 -18.38 0.79 -6.40
C LEU A 162 -17.68 -0.54 -6.63
N SER A 163 -16.38 -0.51 -6.88
CA SER A 163 -15.54 -1.71 -6.89
C SER A 163 -15.08 -2.03 -5.48
N VAL A 164 -15.12 -3.30 -5.11
CA VAL A 164 -14.72 -3.80 -3.79
C VAL A 164 -13.35 -4.44 -3.90
N TRP A 165 -12.41 -3.96 -3.08
CA TRP A 165 -11.02 -4.38 -3.10
C TRP A 165 -10.64 -5.06 -1.79
N GLY A 166 -10.01 -6.23 -1.90
CA GLY A 166 -9.44 -6.98 -0.79
C GLY A 166 -7.94 -6.78 -0.71
N LEU A 167 -7.44 -6.39 0.47
CA LEU A 167 -6.02 -6.27 0.77
C LEU A 167 -5.61 -7.31 1.82
N PRO A 168 -4.65 -8.20 1.51
CA PRO A 168 -4.13 -9.15 2.49
C PRO A 168 -3.35 -8.42 3.59
N MET A 169 -3.45 -8.91 4.82
CA MET A 169 -2.55 -8.48 5.89
C MET A 169 -1.25 -9.31 5.76
N ARG A 170 -0.11 -8.67 5.48
CA ARG A 170 1.21 -9.32 5.36
C ARG A 170 2.18 -8.81 6.42
#